data_AF-A0A2G9T8Q4-F1
#
_entry.id   AF-A0A2G9T8Q4-F1
#
_cell.length_a   1.000
_cell.length_b   1.000
_cell.length_c   1.000
_cell.angle_alpha   90.00
_cell.angle_beta   90.00
_cell.angle_gamma   90.00
#
_symmetry.space_group_name_H-M   'P 1'
#
loop_
_entity.id
_entity.type
_entity.pdbx_description
1 polymer ?
#
loop_
_entity_poly.entity_id
_entity_poly.type
_entity_poly.pdbx_seq_one_letter_code
_entity_poly.pdbx_strand_id
1 'polypeptide(L)' 'SDRNKQGRAYNPGRPLSMTDRERILQLYEKGHKISHIARIIGVTHSCVSKIMTRRRHELVSHYIG' A
#
# COMPACT_ATOMS: atom_id res chain seq x y z
N SER A 1 7.82 -10.42 -19.52
CA SER A 1 6.66 -10.41 -18.63
C SER A 1 7.01 -9.74 -17.32
N ASP A 2 6.75 -8.43 -17.17
CA ASP A 2 6.99 -7.71 -15.92
C ASP A 2 5.93 -8.08 -14.87
N ARG A 3 6.11 -9.23 -14.25
CA ARG A 3 5.38 -9.62 -13.05
C ARG A 3 6.24 -9.26 -11.85
N ASN A 4 5.64 -8.69 -10.81
CA ASN A 4 6.37 -8.47 -9.57
C ASN A 4 6.78 -9.82 -8.95
N LYS A 5 7.68 -9.81 -7.94
CA LYS A 5 8.13 -11.04 -7.23
C LYS A 5 6.99 -11.87 -6.60
N GLN A 6 5.76 -11.34 -6.58
CA GLN A 6 4.55 -12.00 -6.06
C GLN A 6 3.57 -12.39 -7.18
N GLY A 7 3.98 -12.34 -8.44
CA GLY A 7 3.19 -12.80 -9.59
C GLY A 7 2.11 -11.84 -10.07
N ARG A 8 1.92 -10.67 -9.42
CA ARG A 8 0.94 -9.67 -9.85
C ARG A 8 1.46 -8.97 -11.11
N ALA A 9 0.58 -8.77 -12.09
CA ALA A 9 0.90 -7.99 -13.29
C ALA A 9 1.26 -6.57 -12.86
N TYR A 10 2.50 -6.17 -13.09
CA TYR A 10 2.95 -4.81 -12.87
C TYR A 10 2.55 -3.99 -14.10
N ASN A 11 1.57 -3.10 -13.96
CA ASN A 11 1.21 -2.15 -15.01
C ASN A 11 1.89 -0.80 -14.71
N PRO A 12 3.06 -0.52 -15.32
CA PRO A 12 3.67 0.80 -15.21
C PRO A 12 2.69 1.84 -15.78
N GLY A 13 2.34 2.84 -14.96
CA GLY A 13 1.40 3.91 -15.33
C GLY A 13 0.02 3.83 -14.65
N ARG A 14 -0.38 2.68 -14.09
CA ARG A 14 -1.66 2.58 -13.36
C ARG A 14 -1.45 2.63 -11.84
N PRO A 15 -2.06 3.58 -11.12
CA PRO A 15 -1.98 3.62 -9.66
C PRO A 15 -2.59 2.36 -9.04
N LEU A 16 -2.04 1.93 -7.89
CA LEU A 16 -2.69 0.91 -7.04
C LEU A 16 -4.12 1.38 -6.73
N SER A 17 -5.10 0.47 -6.76
CA SER A 17 -6.51 0.82 -6.52
C SER A 17 -6.70 1.47 -5.15
N MET A 18 -7.72 2.32 -5.02
CA MET A 18 -8.04 2.97 -3.74
C MET A 18 -8.39 1.93 -2.67
N THR A 19 -9.10 0.86 -3.03
CA THR A 19 -9.43 -0.26 -2.15
C THR A 19 -8.19 -0.95 -1.57
N ASP A 20 -7.17 -1.22 -2.41
CA ASP A 20 -5.92 -1.83 -1.93
C ASP A 20 -5.16 -0.87 -1.01
N ARG A 21 -5.17 0.44 -1.32
CA ARG A 21 -4.54 1.46 -0.48
C ARG A 21 -5.21 1.58 0.88
N GLU A 22 -6.55 1.60 0.93
CA GLU A 22 -7.31 1.61 2.18
C GLU A 22 -7.04 0.36 3.00
N ARG A 23 -7.00 -0.81 2.35
CA ARG A 23 -6.71 -2.07 3.04
C ARG A 23 -5.28 -2.11 3.59
N ILE A 24 -4.31 -1.53 2.89
CA ILE A 24 -2.94 -1.33 3.41
C ILE A 24 -2.95 -0.49 4.69
N LEU A 25 -3.69 0.62 4.70
CA LEU A 25 -3.79 1.51 5.86
C LEU A 25 -4.48 0.85 7.05
N GLN A 26 -5.63 0.22 6.83
CA GLN A 26 -6.36 -0.48 7.89
C GLN A 26 -5.53 -1.58 8.55
N LEU A 27 -4.76 -2.34 7.75
CA LEU A 27 -3.88 -3.37 8.29
C LEU A 27 -2.70 -2.75 9.06
N TYR A 28 -2.18 -1.61 8.60
CA TYR A 28 -1.12 -0.90 9.30
C TYR A 28 -1.59 -0.32 10.64
N GLU A 29 -2.78 0.30 10.68
CA GLU A 29 -3.42 0.83 11.90
C GLU A 29 -3.70 -0.27 12.92
N LYS A 30 -4.04 -1.49 12.46
CA LYS A 30 -4.17 -2.68 13.30
C LYS A 30 -2.83 -3.24 13.82
N GLY A 31 -1.70 -2.62 13.47
CA GLY A 31 -0.37 -3.02 13.91
C GLY A 31 0.27 -4.16 13.11
N HIS A 32 -0.28 -4.52 11.94
CA HIS A 32 0.35 -5.55 11.11
C HIS A 32 1.68 -5.06 10.52
N LYS A 33 2.68 -5.94 10.50
CA LYS A 33 3.99 -5.65 9.89
C LYS A 33 3.86 -5.41 8.39
N ILE A 34 4.63 -4.47 7.86
CA ILE A 34 4.70 -4.14 6.42
C ILE A 34 4.88 -5.38 5.54
N SER A 35 5.72 -6.32 5.97
CA SER A 35 5.96 -7.58 5.25
C SER A 35 4.74 -8.46 5.14
N HIS A 36 3.94 -8.50 6.19
CA HIS A 36 2.67 -9.24 6.22
C HIS A 36 1.64 -8.59 5.29
N ILE A 37 1.53 -7.26 5.34
CA ILE A 37 0.61 -6.47 4.49
C ILE A 37 0.96 -6.66 3.01
N ALA A 38 2.24 -6.52 2.66
CA ALA A 38 2.74 -6.72 1.30
C ALA A 38 2.35 -8.10 0.74
N ARG A 39 2.40 -9.14 1.57
CA ARG A 39 2.00 -10.50 1.19
C ARG A 39 0.50 -10.64 1.02
N ILE A 40 -0.31 -10.03 1.88
CA ILE A 40 -1.79 -10.06 1.76
C ILE A 40 -2.26 -9.37 0.48
N ILE A 41 -1.70 -8.20 0.17
CA ILE A 41 -2.14 -7.35 -0.94
C ILE A 41 -1.47 -7.76 -2.27
N GLY A 42 -0.41 -8.56 -2.22
CA GLY A 42 0.37 -8.93 -3.41
C GLY A 42 1.12 -7.75 -4.02
N VAL A 43 1.61 -6.84 -3.17
CA VAL A 43 2.50 -5.75 -3.56
C VAL A 43 3.86 -5.84 -2.87
N THR A 44 4.86 -5.18 -3.43
CA THR A 44 6.21 -5.17 -2.83
C THR A 44 6.26 -4.34 -1.54
N HIS A 45 7.22 -4.64 -0.65
CA HIS A 45 7.47 -3.84 0.56
C HIS A 45 7.62 -2.35 0.24
N SER A 46 8.34 -2.02 -0.82
CA SER A 46 8.57 -0.63 -1.25
C SER A 46 7.27 0.08 -1.67
N CYS A 47 6.29 -0.65 -2.21
CA CYS A 47 4.98 -0.09 -2.55
C CYS A 47 4.22 0.33 -1.27
N VAL A 48 4.18 -0.56 -0.27
CA VAL A 48 3.57 -0.27 1.03
C VAL A 48 4.24 0.93 1.67
N SER A 49 5.57 0.96 1.74
CA SER A 49 6.32 2.09 2.32
C SER A 49 6.07 3.42 1.60
N LYS A 50 5.98 3.41 0.26
CA LYS A 50 5.64 4.60 -0.54
C LYS A 50 4.21 5.09 -0.28
N ILE A 51 3.25 4.18 -0.11
CA ILE A 51 1.86 4.54 0.20
C ILE A 51 1.77 5.18 1.59
N MET A 52 2.40 4.57 2.59
CA MET A 52 2.47 5.13 3.96
C MET A 52 3.13 6.51 3.97
N THR A 53 4.25 6.66 3.26
CA THR A 53 5.00 7.92 3.20
C THR A 53 4.21 9.01 2.48
N ARG A 54 3.56 8.70 1.35
CA ARG A 54 2.73 9.66 0.59
C ARG A 54 1.49 10.09 1.39
N ARG A 55 0.89 9.19 2.16
CA ARG A 55 -0.31 9.48 2.97
C ARG A 55 -0.05 10.34 4.21
N ARG A 56 1.20 10.51 4.66
CA ARG A 56 1.56 11.46 5.72
C ARG A 56 1.26 12.92 5.34
N HIS A 57 1.23 13.24 4.04
CA HIS A 57 0.83 14.56 3.55
C HIS A 57 -0.68 14.74 3.38
N GLU A 58 -1.46 13.66 3.20
CA GLU A 58 -2.91 13.73 2.96
C GLU A 58 -3.75 13.58 4.25
N LEU A 59 -3.26 12.86 5.27
CA LEU A 59 -4.03 12.51 6.48
C LEU A 59 -4.00 13.55 7.61
N VAL A 60 -3.11 14.55 7.57
CA VAL A 60 -3.17 15.66 8.54
C VAL A 60 -4.49 16.44 8.42
N SER A 61 -5.18 16.36 7.28
CA SER A 61 -6.48 17.00 7.06
C SER A 61 -7.69 16.20 7.59
N HIS A 62 -7.54 14.91 7.93
CA HIS A 62 -8.67 14.04 8.33
C HIS A 62 -8.54 13.45 9.75
N TYR A 63 -7.37 13.59 10.38
CA TYR A 63 -7.11 13.13 11.76
C TYR A 63 -7.03 14.30 12.78
N ILE A 64 -6.98 15.55 12.29
CA ILE A 64 -7.10 16.79 13.09
C ILE A 64 -8.41 17.49 12.68
N GLY A 65 -9.52 16.75 12.76
CA GLY A 65 -10.88 17.24 12.56
C GLY A 65 -11.80 16.57 13.56
#